data_AF-A0A1F4DVL7-F1
#
_entry.id   AF-A0A1F4DVL7-F1
#
_cell.length_a   1.000
_cell.length_b   1.000
_cell.length_c   1.000
_cell.angle_alpha   90.00
_cell.angle_beta   90.00
_cell.angle_gamma   90.00
#
_symmetry.space_group_name_H-M   'P 1'
#
loop_
_entity.id
_entity.type
_entity.pdbx_description
1 polymer ?
#
loop_
_entity_poly.entity_id
_entity_poly.type
_entity_poly.pdbx_seq_one_letter_code
_entity_poly.pdbx_strand_id
1 'polypeptide(L)'
;MQRSLRVRLALYLQERRNFIGVGAIAFGMPCAIAELWMFGEYGGIGWWIFLVLLAIPAAWAWAYFMWAALEDDIRKIFARSAAQTKEGS
;
A
#
# COMPACT_ATOMS: atom_id res chain seq x y z
N MET A 1 -4.85 19.27 21.64
CA MET A 1 -4.06 19.38 20.40
C MET A 1 -4.62 18.38 19.37
N GLN A 2 -5.52 18.82 18.47
CA GLN A 2 -6.07 17.94 17.43
C GLN A 2 -4.98 17.67 16.37
N ARG A 3 -4.31 16.50 16.43
CA ARG A 3 -3.43 16.07 15.34
C ARG A 3 -4.25 15.94 14.06
N SER A 4 -3.82 16.63 13.01
CA SER A 4 -4.45 16.60 11.69
C SER A 4 -4.49 15.18 11.13
N LEU A 5 -5.50 14.89 10.30
CA LEU A 5 -5.76 13.56 9.74
C LEU A 5 -4.54 13.01 8.96
N ARG A 6 -3.79 13.91 8.31
CA ARG A 6 -2.55 13.59 7.60
C ARG A 6 -1.45 13.03 8.50
N VAL A 7 -1.25 13.61 9.69
CA VAL A 7 -0.22 13.16 10.65
C VAL A 7 -0.58 11.79 11.22
N ARG A 8 -1.87 11.54 11.48
CA ARG A 8 -2.34 10.22 11.93
C ARG A 8 -2.13 9.16 10.86
N LEU A 9 -2.43 9.46 9.60
CA LEU A 9 -2.22 8.56 8.47
C LEU A 9 -0.73 8.24 8.28
N ALA A 10 0.15 9.24 8.38
CA ALA A 10 1.60 9.05 8.27
C ALA A 10 2.11 8.08 9.36
N LEU A 11 1.72 8.30 10.63
CA LEU A 11 2.10 7.41 11.73
C LEU A 11 1.55 5.99 11.56
N TYR A 12 0.33 5.85 11.00
CA TYR A 12 -0.26 4.55 10.71
C TYR A 12 0.52 3.78 9.62
N LEU A 13 0.90 4.49 8.54
CA LEU A 13 1.67 3.94 7.42
C LEU A 13 3.15 3.73 7.73
N GLN A 14 3.66 4.25 8.86
CA GLN A 14 5.02 3.98 9.33
C GLN A 14 5.20 2.51 9.72
N GLU A 15 4.13 1.81 10.08
CA GLU A 15 4.20 0.41 10.43
C GLU A 15 4.15 -0.44 9.16
N ARG A 16 5.20 -1.23 8.93
CA ARG A 16 5.35 -2.10 7.74
C ARG A 16 4.10 -2.92 7.43
N ARG A 17 3.47 -3.51 8.47
CA ARG A 17 2.26 -4.33 8.30
C ARG A 17 1.09 -3.51 7.73
N ASN A 18 0.90 -2.29 8.20
CA ASN A 18 -0.17 -1.41 7.76
C ASN A 18 0.13 -0.85 6.36
N PHE A 19 1.38 -0.49 6.07
CA PHE A 19 1.78 -0.07 4.73
C PHE A 19 1.55 -1.18 3.70
N ILE A 20 1.98 -2.42 4.00
CA ILE A 20 1.77 -3.55 3.10
C ILE A 20 0.27 -3.80 2.90
N GLY A 21 -0.54 -3.75 3.96
CA GLY A 21 -1.99 -3.92 3.85
C GLY A 21 -2.65 -2.85 2.97
N VAL A 22 -2.34 -1.57 3.21
CA VAL A 22 -2.87 -0.46 2.41
C VAL A 22 -2.36 -0.52 0.97
N GLY A 23 -1.07 -0.78 0.78
CA GLY A 23 -0.45 -0.90 -0.54
C GLY A 23 -1.01 -2.07 -1.35
N ALA A 24 -1.26 -3.21 -0.71
CA ALA A 24 -1.85 -4.37 -1.36
C ALA A 24 -3.31 -4.09 -1.78
N ILE A 25 -4.09 -3.37 -0.98
CA ILE A 25 -5.46 -3.00 -1.38
C ILE A 25 -5.44 -1.95 -2.50
N ALA A 26 -4.61 -0.91 -2.34
CA ALA A 26 -4.53 0.20 -3.29
C ALA A 26 -4.05 -0.24 -4.68
N PHE A 27 -3.18 -1.24 -4.76
CA PHE A 27 -2.72 -1.80 -6.04
C PHE A 27 -3.54 -3.02 -6.49
N GLY A 28 -3.98 -3.86 -5.55
CA GLY A 28 -4.69 -5.09 -5.86
C GLY A 28 -6.07 -4.87 -6.47
N MET A 29 -6.80 -3.84 -6.03
CA MET A 29 -8.11 -3.55 -6.64
C MET A 29 -7.97 -3.10 -8.10
N PRO A 30 -7.11 -2.12 -8.47
CA PRO A 30 -6.83 -1.81 -9.87
C PRO A 30 -6.28 -2.99 -10.67
N CYS A 31 -5.40 -3.80 -10.09
CA CYS A 31 -4.83 -4.97 -10.75
C CYS A 31 -5.92 -6.00 -11.10
N ALA A 32 -6.79 -6.33 -10.15
CA ALA A 32 -7.92 -7.22 -10.38
C ALA A 32 -8.89 -6.67 -11.44
N ILE A 33 -9.16 -5.36 -11.42
CA ILE A 33 -10.00 -4.71 -12.44
C ILE A 33 -9.33 -4.81 -13.82
N ALA A 34 -8.03 -4.56 -13.92
CA ALA A 34 -7.28 -4.65 -15.16
C ALA A 34 -7.26 -6.08 -15.72
N GLU A 35 -7.05 -7.08 -14.86
CA GLU A 35 -7.08 -8.49 -15.25
C GLU A 35 -8.47 -8.92 -15.74
N LEU A 36 -9.54 -8.52 -15.05
CA LEU A 36 -10.90 -8.78 -15.49
C LEU A 36 -11.24 -8.06 -16.80
N TRP A 37 -10.74 -6.83 -16.98
CA TRP A 37 -10.96 -6.08 -18.21
C TRP A 37 -10.21 -6.70 -19.40
N MET A 38 -8.98 -7.15 -19.20
CA MET A 38 -8.15 -7.72 -20.27
C MET A 38 -8.48 -9.19 -20.56
N PHE A 39 -8.83 -9.97 -19.54
CA PHE A 39 -8.95 -11.43 -19.64
C PHE A 39 -10.33 -11.97 -19.27
N GLY A 40 -11.26 -11.14 -18.78
CA GLY A 40 -12.58 -11.59 -18.32
C GLY A 40 -13.45 -12.19 -19.43
N GLU A 41 -13.28 -11.74 -20.68
CA GLU A 41 -14.06 -12.26 -21.81
C GLU A 41 -13.64 -13.69 -22.23
N TYR A 42 -12.46 -14.16 -21.82
CA TYR A 42 -11.91 -15.46 -22.23
C TYR A 42 -12.45 -16.64 -21.41
N GLY A 43 -13.27 -16.41 -20.37
CA GLY A 43 -13.75 -17.48 -19.52
C GLY A 43 -15.01 -17.12 -18.72
N GLY A 44 -15.63 -18.15 -18.14
CA GLY A 44 -16.80 -17.99 -17.27
C GLY A 44 -16.45 -17.57 -15.84
N ILE A 45 -17.43 -17.61 -14.93
CA ILE A 45 -17.28 -17.11 -13.56
C ILE A 45 -16.09 -17.71 -12.77
N GLY A 46 -15.75 -18.98 -13.02
CA GLY A 46 -14.58 -19.62 -12.40
C GLY A 46 -13.25 -18.97 -12.81
N TRP A 47 -13.16 -18.53 -14.07
CA TRP A 47 -12.00 -17.80 -14.57
C TRP A 47 -11.87 -16.42 -13.93
N TRP A 48 -12.99 -15.73 -13.72
CA TRP A 48 -13.02 -14.42 -13.06
C TRP A 48 -12.54 -14.51 -11.61
N ILE A 49 -13.02 -15.53 -10.87
CA ILE A 49 -12.55 -15.78 -9.50
C ILE A 49 -11.06 -16.11 -9.51
N PHE A 50 -10.59 -16.93 -10.45
CA PHE A 50 -9.17 -17.25 -10.58
C PHE A 50 -8.31 -15.99 -10.81
N LEU A 51 -8.70 -15.09 -11.72
CA LEU A 51 -8.02 -13.83 -11.96
C LEU A 51 -7.96 -12.98 -10.67
N VAL A 52 -9.10 -12.77 -10.01
CA VAL A 52 -9.13 -12.01 -8.74
C VAL A 52 -8.21 -12.63 -7.68
N LEU A 53 -8.18 -13.97 -7.58
CA LEU A 53 -7.28 -14.66 -6.66
C LEU A 53 -5.80 -14.50 -7.04
N LEU A 54 -5.49 -14.39 -8.34
CA LEU A 54 -4.15 -14.17 -8.86
C LEU A 54 -3.65 -12.74 -8.62
N ALA A 55 -4.55 -11.76 -8.62
CA ALA A 55 -4.24 -10.37 -8.28
C ALA A 55 -3.81 -10.21 -6.80
N ILE A 56 -4.27 -11.05 -5.87
CA ILE A 56 -3.93 -10.98 -4.44
C ILE A 56 -2.41 -11.12 -4.19
N PRO A 57 -1.74 -12.22 -4.61
CA PRO A 57 -0.30 -12.37 -4.41
C PRO A 57 0.50 -11.34 -5.22
N ALA A 58 0.04 -10.94 -6.41
CA ALA A 58 0.67 -9.87 -7.18
C ALA A 58 0.66 -8.54 -6.42
N ALA A 59 -0.47 -8.19 -5.82
CA ALA A 59 -0.61 -6.99 -5.00
C ALA A 59 0.21 -7.03 -3.72
N TRP A 60 0.28 -8.20 -3.08
CA TRP A 60 1.11 -8.40 -1.90
C TRP A 60 2.61 -8.27 -2.22
N ALA A 61 3.06 -8.91 -3.29
CA ALA A 61 4.44 -8.81 -3.77
C ALA A 61 4.80 -7.35 -4.12
N TRP A 62 3.92 -6.65 -4.84
CA TRP A 62 4.09 -5.24 -5.16
C TRP A 62 4.22 -4.37 -3.91
N ALA A 63 3.32 -4.53 -2.94
CA ALA A 63 3.35 -3.77 -1.69
C ALA A 63 4.64 -4.03 -0.88
N TYR A 64 5.14 -5.27 -0.93
CA TYR A 64 6.42 -5.64 -0.34
C TYR A 64 7.61 -4.94 -1.02
N PHE A 65 7.65 -4.96 -2.36
CA PHE A 65 8.69 -4.27 -3.12
C PHE A 65 8.66 -2.75 -2.89
N MET A 66 7.47 -2.16 -2.85
CA MET A 66 7.30 -0.74 -2.54
C MET A 66 7.80 -0.38 -1.15
N TRP A 67 7.52 -1.22 -0.14
CA TRP A 67 8.09 -1.02 1.19
C TRP A 67 9.62 -1.09 1.15
N ALA A 68 10.18 -2.14 0.55
CA ALA A 68 11.63 -2.31 0.46
C ALA A 68 12.32 -1.14 -0.27
N ALA A 69 11.69 -0.59 -1.31
CA ALA A 69 12.20 0.56 -2.06
C ALA A 69 12.10 1.88 -1.29
N LEU A 70 11.07 2.06 -0.46
CA LEU A 70 10.79 3.32 0.24
C LEU A 70 11.21 3.32 1.72
N GLU A 71 11.63 2.19 2.27
CA GLU A 71 11.90 2.03 3.70
C GLU A 71 12.90 3.07 4.23
N ASP A 72 13.98 3.32 3.49
CA ASP A 72 15.01 4.29 3.87
C ASP A 72 14.49 5.74 3.86
N ASP A 73 13.67 6.10 2.87
CA ASP A 73 13.11 7.44 2.76
C ASP A 73 12.03 7.70 3.80
N ILE A 74 11.20 6.69 4.08
CA ILE A 74 10.21 6.73 5.17
C ILE A 74 10.93 7.00 6.50
N ARG A 75 12.01 6.26 6.82
CA ARG A 75 12.80 6.47 8.04
C ARG A 75 13.40 7.88 8.12
N LYS A 76 13.96 8.39 7.02
CA LYS A 76 14.55 9.74 6.95
C LYS A 76 13.51 10.84 7.19
N ILE A 77 12.33 10.74 6.58
CA ILE A 77 11.24 11.71 6.74
C ILE A 77 10.81 11.78 8.21
N PHE A 78 10.62 10.63 8.85
CA PHE A 78 10.23 10.58 10.26
C PHE A 78 11.32 11.10 11.21
N ALA A 79 12.59 10.80 10.95
CA ALA A 79 13.71 11.34 11.73
C ALA A 79 13.75 12.87 11.67
N ARG A 80 13.52 13.47 10.49
CA ARG A 80 13.46 14.93 10.31
C ARG A 80 12.25 15.56 11.01
N SER A 81 11.07 14.95 10.91
CA SER A 81 9.87 15.43 11.61
C SER A 81 10.01 15.37 13.13
N ALA A 82 10.70 14.35 13.66
CA ALA A 82 10.99 14.24 15.09
C ALA A 82 11.98 15.33 15.56
N ALA A 83 13.00 15.66 14.76
CA ALA A 83 13.96 16.72 15.06
C ALA A 83 13.31 18.12 15.09
N GLN A 84 12.46 18.44 14.10
CA GLN A 84 11.73 19.72 14.06
C GLN A 84 10.77 19.92 15.24
N THR A 85 10.26 18.83 15.83
CA THR A 85 9.38 18.91 17.00
C THR A 85 10.16 19.25 18.28
N LYS A 86 11.48 19.01 18.33
CA LYS A 86 12.33 19.32 19.48
C LYS A 86 12.89 20.74 19.46
N GLU A 87 13.08 21.34 18.29
CA GLU A 87 13.59 22.72 18.16
C GLU A 87 12.50 23.80 18.32
N GLY A 88 11.22 23.42 18.18
CA GLY A 88 10.08 24.32 18.40
C GLY A 88 9.48 24.27 19.80
N SER A 89 10.14 23.61 20.75
CA SER A 89 9.79 23.48 22.17
C SER A 89 10.82 24.21 23.03
#